data_AF-A0A6L3SPX1-F1
#
_entry.id   AF-A0A6L3SPX1-F1
#
_cell.length_a   1.000
_cell.length_b   1.000
_cell.length_c   1.000
_cell.angle_alpha   90.00
_cell.angle_beta   90.00
_cell.angle_gamma   90.00
#
_symmetry.space_group_name_H-M   'P 1'
#
loop_
_entity.id
_entity.type
_entity.pdbx_description
1 polymer ?
#
loop_
_entity_poly.entity_id
_entity_poly.type
_entity_poly.pdbx_seq_one_letter_code
_entity_poly.pdbx_strand_id
1 'polypeptide(L)' 'MKPKDLLSAVRERHPNATKKEIVRAAFFALIEGHGTSSEQAQNLHSFAIGERGSDESEPVVSKKLSKKKRNQAQQAQSTH' A
#
# COMPACT_ATOMS: atom_id res chain seq x y z
N MET A 1 -7.65 -4.58 26.23
CA MET A 1 -7.35 -5.70 25.32
C MET A 1 -5.96 -5.50 24.75
N LYS A 2 -5.05 -6.47 24.87
CA LYS A 2 -3.70 -6.33 24.30
C LYS A 2 -3.70 -6.84 22.85
N PRO A 3 -2.79 -6.38 21.98
CA PRO A 3 -2.68 -6.87 20.59
C PRO A 3 -2.52 -8.39 20.48
N LYS A 4 -1.90 -9.02 21.49
CA LYS A 4 -1.75 -10.48 21.57
C LYS A 4 -3.09 -11.18 21.78
N ASP A 5 -3.93 -10.62 22.65
CA ASP A 5 -5.26 -11.17 22.98
C ASP A 5 -6.20 -11.11 21.76
N LEU A 6 -6.07 -10.06 20.94
CA LEU A 6 -6.76 -9.97 19.65
C LEU A 6 -6.32 -11.07 18.69
N LEU A 7 -5.01 -11.30 18.57
CA LEU A 7 -4.48 -12.33 17.68
C LEU A 7 -4.89 -13.74 18.11
N SER A 8 -4.93 -14.02 19.42
CA SER A 8 -5.40 -15.32 19.93
C SER A 8 -6.88 -15.51 19.63
N ALA A 9 -7.72 -14.50 19.92
CA ALA A 9 -9.15 -14.57 19.65
C ALA A 9 -9.47 -14.80 18.16
N VAL A 10 -8.71 -14.20 17.24
CA VAL A 10 -8.88 -14.44 15.80
C VAL A 10 -8.44 -15.85 15.41
N ARG A 11 -7.35 -16.36 15.99
CA ARG A 11 -6.85 -17.72 15.71
C ARG A 11 -7.75 -18.82 16.24
N GLU A 12 -8.44 -18.60 17.37
CA GLU A 12 -9.44 -19.54 17.88
C GLU A 12 -10.57 -19.77 16.88
N ARG A 13 -10.99 -18.72 16.16
CA ARG A 13 -12.03 -18.80 15.12
C ARG A 13 -11.48 -19.23 13.76
N HIS A 14 -10.22 -18.89 13.47
CA HIS A 14 -9.55 -19.15 12.21
C HIS A 14 -8.19 -19.83 12.45
N PRO A 15 -8.19 -21.13 12.80
CA PRO A 15 -6.96 -21.84 13.21
C PRO A 15 -5.91 -21.93 12.10
N ASN A 16 -6.35 -21.96 10.85
CA ASN A 16 -5.47 -22.01 9.68
C ASN A 16 -4.93 -20.64 9.24
N ALA A 17 -5.46 -19.54 9.81
CA ALA A 17 -5.05 -18.20 9.41
C ALA A 17 -3.67 -17.86 9.95
N THR A 18 -2.77 -17.51 9.03
CA THR A 18 -1.45 -17.03 9.36
C THR A 18 -1.53 -15.61 9.96
N LYS A 19 -0.51 -15.23 10.74
CA LYS A 19 -0.40 -13.86 11.28
C LYS A 19 -0.46 -12.80 10.17
N LYS A 20 0.09 -13.09 8.98
CA LYS A 20 0.08 -12.16 7.84
C LYS A 20 -1.32 -11.95 7.30
N GLU A 21 -2.12 -13.01 7.20
CA GLU A 21 -3.50 -12.93 6.73
C GLU A 21 -4.38 -12.17 7.73
N ILE A 22 -4.21 -12.42 9.02
CA ILE A 22 -4.94 -11.71 10.08
C ILE A 22 -4.65 -10.21 10.02
N VAL A 23 -3.37 -9.83 9.94
CA VAL A 23 -2.98 -8.42 9.83
C VAL A 23 -3.50 -7.82 8.53
N ARG A 24 -3.36 -8.51 7.40
CA ARG A 24 -3.87 -8.05 6.10
C ARG A 24 -5.38 -7.82 6.13
N ALA A 25 -6.16 -8.74 6.70
CA ALA A 25 -7.60 -8.62 6.84
C ALA A 25 -7.98 -7.44 7.75
N ALA A 26 -7.26 -7.22 8.85
CA ALA A 26 -7.49 -6.07 9.71
C ALA A 26 -7.25 -4.74 8.97
N PHE A 27 -6.16 -4.64 8.20
CA PHE A 27 -5.91 -3.48 7.35
C PHE A 27 -6.97 -3.31 6.26
N PHE A 28 -7.39 -4.40 5.61
CA PHE A 28 -8.44 -4.37 4.60
C PHE A 28 -9.76 -3.87 5.19
N ALA A 29 -10.18 -4.40 6.34
CA ALA A 29 -11.39 -3.97 7.04
C ALA A 29 -11.32 -2.51 7.51
N LEU A 30 -10.15 -2.00 7.88
CA LEU A 30 -9.97 -0.57 8.15
C LEU A 30 -10.17 0.24 6.86
N ILE A 31 -9.54 -0.14 5.76
CA ILE A 31 -9.63 0.59 4.48
C ILE A 31 -11.05 0.51 3.90
N GLU A 32 -11.70 -0.64 3.97
CA GLU A 32 -13.04 -0.88 3.44
C GLU A 32 -14.14 -0.34 4.36
N GLY A 33 -13.95 -0.43 5.69
CA GLY A 33 -14.83 0.16 6.69
C GLY A 33 -14.74 1.69 6.72
N HIS A 34 -13.58 2.24 6.33
CA HIS A 34 -13.44 3.60 5.83
C HIS A 34 -13.72 3.61 4.33
N GLY A 35 -14.88 3.09 3.92
CA GLY A 35 -15.45 3.46 2.65
C GLY A 35 -15.43 4.98 2.64
N THR A 36 -14.55 5.57 1.82
CA THR A 36 -14.58 7.00 1.56
C THR A 36 -16.03 7.26 1.25
N SER A 37 -16.74 7.94 2.17
CA SER A 37 -18.13 8.29 1.92
C SER A 37 -18.17 8.86 0.51
N SER A 38 -19.21 8.55 -0.28
CA SER A 38 -19.26 9.02 -1.66
C SER A 38 -18.91 10.51 -1.74
N GLU A 39 -19.33 11.27 -0.72
CA GLU A 39 -18.98 12.66 -0.48
C GLU A 39 -17.48 12.93 -0.29
N GLN A 40 -16.78 12.20 0.59
CA GLN A 40 -15.31 12.35 0.76
C GLN A 40 -14.54 11.98 -0.51
N ALA A 41 -14.96 10.92 -1.22
CA ALA A 41 -14.35 10.56 -2.50
C ALA A 41 -14.56 11.66 -3.55
N GLN A 42 -15.75 12.27 -3.58
CA GLN A 42 -16.12 13.33 -4.50
C GLN A 42 -15.41 14.65 -4.16
N ASN A 43 -15.22 14.95 -2.88
CA ASN A 43 -14.44 16.10 -2.43
C ASN A 43 -12.95 15.96 -2.80
N LEU A 44 -12.36 14.78 -2.56
CA LEU A 44 -10.99 14.48 -3.00
C LEU A 44 -10.84 14.55 -4.52
N HIS A 45 -11.83 14.06 -5.26
CA HIS A 45 -11.85 14.12 -6.72
C HIS A 45 -11.94 15.56 -7.24
N SER A 46 -12.87 16.37 -6.71
CA SER A 46 -13.01 17.80 -7.06
C SER A 46 -11.74 18.58 -6.74
N PHE A 47 -11.14 18.32 -5.58
CA PHE A 47 -9.85 18.89 -5.20
C PHE A 47 -8.74 18.49 -6.18
N ALA A 48 -8.62 17.21 -6.52
CA ALA A 48 -7.62 16.72 -7.46
C ALA A 48 -7.81 17.25 -8.89
N ILE A 49 -9.05 17.55 -9.31
CA ILE A 49 -9.32 18.23 -10.60
C ILE A 49 -8.91 19.71 -10.52
N GLY A 50 -9.24 20.41 -9.43
CA GLY A 50 -8.88 21.83 -9.27
C GLY A 50 -7.38 22.08 -9.15
N GLU A 51 -6.66 21.17 -8.48
CA GLU A 51 -5.20 21.26 -8.25
C GLU A 51 -4.36 20.62 -9.34
N ARG A 52 -4.95 19.80 -10.23
CA ARG A 52 -4.32 19.50 -11.52
C ARG A 52 -4.35 20.79 -12.33
N GLY A 53 -3.39 21.67 -12.05
CA GLY A 53 -3.13 22.84 -12.88
C GLY A 53 -3.14 22.42 -14.35
N SER A 54 -3.69 23.28 -15.19
CA SER A 54 -3.86 23.09 -16.63
C SER A 54 -2.54 22.70 -17.32
N ASP A 55 -2.18 21.43 -17.26
CA ASP A 55 -0.98 20.88 -17.89
C ASP A 55 -1.45 19.75 -18.81
N GLU A 56 -2.15 20.17 -19.85
CA GLU A 56 -2.07 19.48 -21.12
C GLU A 56 -0.58 19.41 -21.49
N SER A 57 -0.05 18.20 -21.70
CA SER A 57 1.37 17.84 -21.94
C SER A 57 2.30 18.11 -20.76
N GLU A 58 2.74 17.11 -19.97
CA GLU A 58 3.94 16.32 -20.31
C GLU A 58 3.98 14.92 -19.64
N PRO A 59 4.51 13.86 -20.31
CA PRO A 59 4.63 12.53 -19.74
C PRO A 59 5.67 12.46 -18.61
N VAL A 60 5.22 12.12 -17.40
CA VAL A 60 6.07 11.99 -16.21
C VAL A 60 7.02 10.80 -16.35
N VAL A 61 8.27 11.05 -16.74
CA VAL A 61 9.31 10.01 -16.85
C VAL A 61 9.66 9.48 -15.46
N SER A 62 9.31 8.22 -15.20
CA SER A 62 9.58 7.48 -13.96
C SER A 62 11.08 7.23 -13.71
N LYS A 63 11.82 8.25 -13.22
CA LYS A 63 13.27 8.16 -12.94
C LYS A 63 13.64 7.40 -11.65
N LYS A 64 12.69 6.81 -10.91
CA LYS A 64 12.98 6.19 -9.59
C LYS A 64 13.14 4.66 -9.57
N LEU A 65 13.17 3.98 -10.72
CA LEU A 65 13.36 2.51 -10.78
C LEU A 65 14.79 2.07 -11.16
N SER A 66 15.69 2.98 -11.55
CA SER A 66 17.01 2.58 -12.10
C SER A 66 18.11 2.32 -11.05
N LYS A 67 18.00 2.85 -9.83
CA LYS A 67 19.06 2.66 -8.80
C LYS A 67 19.16 1.23 -8.27
N LYS A 68 18.09 0.43 -8.33
CA LYS A 68 18.13 -0.96 -7.82
C LYS A 68 18.82 -1.94 -8.77
N LYS A 69 18.86 -1.67 -10.09
CA LYS A 69 19.56 -2.53 -11.06
C LYS A 69 21.08 -2.35 -11.06
N ARG A 70 21.59 -1.16 -10.69
CA ARG A 70 23.04 -0.88 -10.74
C ARG A 70 23.84 -1.61 -9.64
N ASN A 71 23.27 -1.74 -8.45
CA ASN A 71 23.97 -2.42 -7.33
C ASN A 71 24.00 -3.95 -7.47
N GLN A 72 23.09 -4.55 -8.24
CA GLN A 72 23.08 -5.99 -8.44
C GLN A 72 24.09 -6.46 -9.50
N ALA A 73 24.41 -5.60 -10.48
CA ALA A 73 25.42 -5.91 -11.50
C ALA A 73 26.87 -5.81 -10.99
N GLN A 74 27.14 -4.98 -9.97
CA GLN A 74 28.50 -4.78 -9.44
C GLN A 74 28.94 -5.86 -8.43
N GLN A 75 28.01 -6.61 -7.84
CA GLN A 75 28.35 -7.74 -6.95
C GLN A 75 28.65 -9.05 -7.70
N ALA A 76 28.34 -9.14 -9.01
CA ALA A 76 28.59 -10.32 -9.81
C ALA A 76 29.96 -10.34 -10.53
N GLN A 77 30.75 -9.27 -10.42
CA GLN A 77 32.04 -9.11 -11.13
C GLN A 77 33.27 -9.11 -10.21
N SER A 78 33.12 -9.44 -8.92
CA SER A 78 34.22 -9.51 -7.95
C SER A 78 34.57 -10.94 -7.50
N THR A 79 34.08 -11.95 -8.22
CA THR A 79 34.51 -13.34 -8.07
C THR A 79 35.03 -13.84 -9.41
N HIS A 80 36.31 -13.59 -9.68
CA HIS A 80 37.27 -14.52 -10.29
C HIS A 80 38.66 -13.90 -10.31
#